data_AF-A0A0C2J382-F1
#
_entry.id   AF-A0A0C2J382-F1
#
_cell.length_a   1.000
_cell.length_b   1.000
_cell.length_c   1.000
_cell.angle_alpha   90.00
_cell.angle_beta   90.00
_cell.angle_gamma   90.00
#
_symmetry.space_group_name_H-M   'P 1'
#
loop_
_entity.id
_entity.type
_entity.pdbx_description
1 polymer ?
#
loop_
_entity_poly.entity_id
_entity_poly.type
_entity_poly.pdbx_seq_one_letter_code
_entity_poly.pdbx_strand_id
1 'polypeptide(L)'
;MESDGIYLRYYVGHVGQFGHESLEFEFRPDGLLRYSNNTRYRREGRINKQVYVSKAVLNELKRIVQLSEVMKENDSHWPYPDRQGRQELEIVLGKEHISFSTTKIGTVSELDRTE
;
A
#
# COMPACT_ATOMS: atom_id res chain seq x y z
N MET A 1 22.65 -1.83 -16.78
CA MET A 1 22.44 -2.15 -15.35
C MET A 1 20.96 -2.01 -15.09
N GLU A 2 20.26 -3.13 -14.94
CA GLU A 2 18.86 -3.10 -14.49
C GLU A 2 18.82 -2.39 -13.15
N SER A 3 17.93 -1.41 -13.00
CA SER A 3 17.76 -0.72 -11.72
C SER A 3 17.23 -1.73 -10.72
N ASP A 4 18.08 -2.18 -9.81
CA ASP A 4 17.73 -3.10 -8.73
C ASP A 4 16.84 -2.47 -7.64
N GLY A 5 16.32 -1.27 -7.92
CA GLY A 5 15.49 -0.49 -7.01
C GLY A 5 14.05 -0.98 -7.00
N ILE A 6 13.45 -0.92 -5.82
CA ILE A 6 12.04 -1.20 -5.60
C ILE A 6 11.27 0.11 -5.48
N TYR A 7 10.11 0.20 -6.14
CA TYR A 7 9.07 1.16 -5.81
C TYR A 7 7.91 0.40 -5.20
N LEU A 8 7.38 0.91 -4.09
CA LEU A 8 6.20 0.36 -3.43
C LEU A 8 5.34 1.48 -2.88
N ARG A 9 4.06 1.46 -3.19
CA ARG A 9 3.06 2.37 -2.62
C ARG A 9 1.89 1.56 -2.07
N TYR A 10 1.50 1.85 -0.84
CA TYR A 10 0.29 1.32 -0.25
C TYR A 10 -0.61 2.46 0.18
N TYR A 11 -1.89 2.36 -0.16
CA TYR A 11 -2.93 3.27 0.26
C TYR A 11 -4.08 2.49 0.86
N VAL A 12 -4.63 3.00 1.96
CA VAL A 12 -5.93 2.57 2.49
C VAL A 12 -6.70 3.80 2.90
N GLY A 13 -7.98 3.88 2.50
CA GLY A 13 -8.82 4.99 2.89
C GLY A 13 -10.30 4.69 2.76
N HIS A 14 -11.10 5.49 3.45
CA HIS A 14 -12.55 5.44 3.36
C HIS A 14 -13.14 6.83 3.62
N VAL A 15 -14.38 7.03 3.17
CA VAL A 15 -15.14 8.25 3.45
C VAL A 15 -16.15 7.92 4.54
N GLY A 16 -15.81 8.27 5.78
CA GLY A 16 -16.71 8.12 6.93
C GLY A 16 -17.59 9.36 7.14
N GLN A 17 -18.39 9.33 8.21
CA GLN A 17 -19.26 10.45 8.60
C GLN A 17 -18.50 11.77 8.83
N PHE A 18 -17.23 11.69 9.23
CA PHE A 18 -16.38 12.85 9.56
C PHE A 18 -15.44 13.26 8.41
N GLY A 19 -15.67 12.71 7.22
CA GLY A 19 -14.92 12.97 6.00
C GLY A 19 -13.96 11.85 5.63
N HIS A 20 -12.98 12.20 4.80
CA HIS A 20 -12.02 11.24 4.29
C HIS A 20 -10.95 10.90 5.33
N GLU A 21 -10.84 9.62 5.65
CA GLU A 21 -9.78 9.06 6.49
C GLU A 21 -8.88 8.14 5.64
N SER A 22 -7.57 8.34 5.71
CA SER A 22 -6.63 7.57 4.90
C SER A 22 -5.25 7.43 5.52
N LEU A 23 -4.57 6.35 5.19
CA LEU A 23 -3.16 6.10 5.43
C LEU A 23 -2.50 5.73 4.11
N GLU A 24 -1.36 6.35 3.82
CA GLU A 24 -0.58 6.09 2.64
C GLU A 24 0.91 6.11 2.97
N PHE A 25 1.66 5.18 2.39
CA PHE A 25 3.12 5.24 2.38
C PHE A 25 3.69 4.83 1.03
N GLU A 26 4.83 5.45 0.68
CA GLU A 26 5.54 5.25 -0.58
C GLU A 26 7.03 5.09 -0.29
N PHE A 27 7.61 3.99 -0.79
CA PHE A 27 9.05 3.79 -0.90
C PHE A 27 9.47 4.03 -2.35
N ARG A 28 10.38 4.98 -2.55
CA ARG A 28 10.98 5.25 -3.85
C ARG A 28 12.31 4.50 -4.02
N PRO A 29 12.73 4.21 -5.28
CA PRO A 29 14.01 3.54 -5.54
C PRO A 29 15.25 4.28 -5.02
N ASP A 30 15.13 5.61 -4.82
CA ASP A 30 16.17 6.47 -4.26
C ASP A 30 16.26 6.41 -2.72
N GLY A 31 15.41 5.62 -2.08
CA GLY A 31 15.35 5.46 -0.62
C GLY A 31 14.50 6.50 0.10
N LEU A 32 13.81 7.40 -0.61
CA LEU A 32 12.85 8.30 0.01
C LEU A 32 11.59 7.52 0.42
N LEU A 33 11.34 7.46 1.73
CA LEU A 33 10.08 7.01 2.31
C LEU A 33 9.20 8.23 2.59
N ARG A 34 7.99 8.22 2.03
CA ARG A 34 6.94 9.22 2.29
C ARG A 34 5.80 8.54 3.02
N TYR A 35 5.32 9.19 4.08
CA TYR A 35 4.22 8.71 4.91
C TYR A 35 3.19 9.83 5.08
N SER A 36 1.93 9.51 4.86
CA SER A 36 0.78 10.39 5.03
C SER A 36 -0.28 9.66 5.82
N ASN A 37 -0.71 10.23 6.94
CA ASN A 37 -1.82 9.71 7.73
C ASN A 37 -2.79 10.83 8.08
N ASN A 38 -4.04 10.63 7.69
CA ASN A 38 -5.14 11.54 7.90
C ASN A 38 -6.29 10.76 8.53
N THR A 39 -6.29 10.62 9.86
CA THR A 39 -7.36 9.93 10.60
C THR A 39 -8.48 10.86 11.06
N ARG A 40 -8.31 12.19 10.99
CA ARG A 40 -9.23 13.21 11.56
C ARG A 40 -9.68 12.97 13.01
N TYR A 41 -9.07 12.00 13.70
CA TYR A 41 -9.36 11.66 15.08
C TYR A 41 -8.96 12.84 15.96
N ARG A 42 -9.87 13.25 16.86
CA ARG A 42 -9.66 14.37 17.81
C ARG A 42 -9.24 15.71 17.18
N ARG A 43 -9.59 15.96 15.91
CA ARG A 43 -9.22 17.20 15.18
C ARG A 43 -7.70 17.37 15.02
N GLU A 44 -6.93 16.30 15.12
CA GLU A 44 -5.51 16.35 14.80
C GLU A 44 -5.31 16.56 13.30
N GLY A 45 -4.30 17.36 12.95
CA GLY A 45 -3.95 17.63 11.56
C GLY A 45 -3.36 16.40 10.86
N ARG A 46 -3.39 16.41 9.52
CA ARG A 46 -2.74 15.38 8.70
C ARG A 46 -1.24 15.28 9.04
N ILE A 47 -0.78 14.07 9.36
CA ILE A 47 0.62 13.77 9.61
C ILE A 47 1.27 13.45 8.27
N ASN A 48 2.22 14.29 7.86
CA ASN A 48 3.08 14.04 6.70
C ASN A 48 4.52 13.96 7.17
N LYS A 49 5.22 12.87 6.82
CA LYS A 49 6.63 12.66 7.13
C LYS A 49 7.35 12.16 5.90
N GLN A 50 8.61 12.58 5.77
CA GLN A 50 9.51 12.12 4.72
C GLN A 50 10.87 11.84 5.34
N VAL A 51 11.48 10.72 4.99
CA VAL A 51 12.78 10.31 5.49
C VAL A 51 13.49 9.47 4.44
N TYR A 52 14.82 9.59 4.37
CA TYR A 52 15.63 8.66 3.58
C TYR A 52 15.95 7.43 4.42
N VAL A 53 15.62 6.25 3.89
CA VAL A 53 15.97 4.97 4.52
C VAL A 53 17.29 4.45 3.97
N SER A 54 17.94 3.58 4.74
CA SER A 54 19.16 2.92 4.29
C SER A 54 18.87 1.88 3.21
N LYS A 55 19.91 1.50 2.45
CA LYS A 55 19.82 0.40 1.49
C LYS A 55 19.41 -0.93 2.13
N ALA A 56 19.76 -1.16 3.41
CA ALA A 56 19.37 -2.36 4.12
C ALA A 56 17.84 -2.47 4.27
N VAL A 57 17.14 -1.36 4.49
CA VAL A 57 15.67 -1.31 4.56
C VAL A 57 15.05 -1.62 3.19
N LEU A 58 15.59 -1.05 2.11
CA LEU A 58 15.11 -1.33 0.75
C LEU A 58 15.32 -2.81 0.35
N ASN A 59 16.48 -3.38 0.71
CA ASN A 59 16.78 -4.78 0.44
C ASN A 59 15.82 -5.71 1.20
N GLU A 60 15.49 -5.37 2.44
CA GLU A 60 14.53 -6.16 3.23
C GLU A 60 13.10 -6.03 2.70
N LEU A 61 12.69 -4.82 2.28
CA LEU A 61 11.40 -4.62 1.61
C LEU A 61 11.29 -5.49 0.36
N LYS A 62 12.33 -5.51 -0.47
CA LYS A 62 12.41 -6.38 -1.65
C LYS A 62 12.34 -7.85 -1.28
N ARG A 63 13.06 -8.29 -0.23
CA ARG A 63 13.02 -9.68 0.26
C ARG A 63 11.60 -10.08 0.69
N ILE A 64 10.88 -9.22 1.41
CA ILE A 64 9.50 -9.47 1.85
C ILE A 64 8.56 -9.62 0.65
N VAL A 65 8.63 -8.69 -0.32
CA VAL A 65 7.80 -8.74 -1.55
C VAL A 65 8.06 -10.01 -2.36
N GLN A 66 9.32 -10.43 -2.49
CA GLN A 66 9.67 -11.65 -3.21
C GLN A 66 9.16 -12.90 -2.48
N LEU A 67 9.29 -12.95 -1.15
CA LEU A 67 8.86 -14.08 -0.35
C LEU A 67 7.35 -14.23 -0.23
N SER A 68 6.61 -13.12 -0.28
CA SER A 68 5.14 -13.16 -0.25
C SER A 68 4.54 -13.63 -1.58
N GLU A 69 5.36 -13.73 -2.64
CA GLU A 69 4.93 -14.07 -4.00
C GLU A 69 3.85 -13.15 -4.58
N VAL A 70 3.63 -11.98 -3.97
CA VAL A 70 2.54 -11.05 -4.32
C VAL A 70 2.59 -10.56 -5.77
N MET A 71 3.79 -10.56 -6.38
CA MET A 71 3.99 -10.21 -7.79
C MET A 71 3.38 -11.23 -8.77
N LYS A 72 3.03 -12.42 -8.30
CA LYS A 72 2.37 -13.48 -9.09
C LYS A 72 0.84 -13.44 -9.03
N GLU A 73 0.29 -12.60 -8.15
CA GLU A 73 -1.15 -12.50 -7.90
C GLU A 73 -1.86 -11.57 -8.87
N ASN A 74 -3.19 -11.65 -8.90
CA ASN A 74 -4.05 -10.83 -9.75
C ASN A 74 -5.35 -10.48 -9.02
N ASP A 75 -5.77 -9.21 -9.11
CA ASP A 75 -6.94 -8.68 -8.40
C ASP A 75 -8.25 -8.74 -9.21
N SER A 76 -8.28 -9.39 -10.38
CA SER A 76 -9.45 -9.44 -11.28
C SER A 76 -10.71 -10.02 -10.62
N HIS A 77 -10.55 -10.87 -9.61
CA HIS A 77 -11.65 -11.49 -8.87
C HIS A 77 -11.81 -10.90 -7.45
N TRP A 78 -10.98 -9.93 -7.07
CA TRP A 78 -11.09 -9.31 -5.76
C TRP A 78 -12.30 -8.38 -5.70
N PRO A 79 -12.91 -8.16 -4.52
CA PRO A 79 -14.01 -7.23 -4.39
C PRO A 79 -13.59 -5.82 -4.80
N TYR A 80 -14.42 -5.18 -5.62
CA TYR A 80 -14.22 -3.79 -6.00
C TYR A 80 -14.30 -2.85 -4.79
N PRO A 81 -13.57 -1.74 -4.79
CA PRO A 81 -13.71 -0.69 -3.78
C PRO A 81 -15.16 -0.24 -3.60
N ASP A 82 -15.60 -0.08 -2.35
CA ASP A 82 -16.97 0.29 -2.02
C ASP A 82 -17.03 1.47 -1.02
N ARG A 83 -18.20 1.67 -0.39
CA ARG A 83 -18.38 2.71 0.63
C ARG A 83 -17.60 2.45 1.92
N GLN A 84 -17.26 1.20 2.22
CA GLN A 84 -16.50 0.81 3.42
C GLN A 84 -15.03 1.19 3.28
N GLY A 85 -14.52 1.23 2.04
CA GLY A 85 -13.24 1.82 1.73
C GLY A 85 -12.58 1.26 0.49
N ARG A 86 -11.33 1.66 0.31
CA ARG A 86 -10.45 1.27 -0.77
C ARG A 86 -9.08 0.93 -0.20
N GLN A 87 -8.48 -0.14 -0.70
CA GLN A 87 -7.07 -0.45 -0.55
C GLN A 87 -6.42 -0.48 -1.94
N GLU A 88 -5.22 0.06 -2.04
CA GLU A 88 -4.39 -0.01 -3.24
C GLU A 88 -2.98 -0.43 -2.87
N LEU A 89 -2.41 -1.31 -3.67
CA LEU A 89 -1.02 -1.72 -3.56
C LEU A 89 -0.38 -1.65 -4.95
N GLU A 90 0.67 -0.87 -5.08
CA GLU A 90 1.41 -0.73 -6.32
C GLU A 90 2.88 -1.07 -6.06
N ILE A 91 3.45 -1.97 -6.87
CA ILE A 91 4.84 -2.41 -6.72
C ILE A 91 5.50 -2.46 -8.08
N VAL A 92 6.67 -1.84 -8.21
CA VAL A 92 7.58 -2.01 -9.35
C VAL A 92 8.87 -2.66 -8.85
N LEU A 93 9.20 -3.80 -9.43
CA LEU A 93 10.41 -4.54 -9.10
C LEU A 93 11.11 -4.99 -10.39
N GLY A 94 12.23 -4.35 -10.72
CA GLY A 94 12.94 -4.60 -11.98
C GLY A 94 12.07 -4.24 -13.19
N LYS A 95 11.63 -5.26 -13.95
CA LYS A 95 10.74 -5.11 -15.12
C LYS A 95 9.27 -5.43 -14.81
N GLU A 96 9.00 -5.98 -13.64
CA GLU A 96 7.66 -6.37 -13.24
C GLU A 96 6.95 -5.19 -12.55
N HIS A 97 5.66 -5.04 -12.85
CA HIS A 97 4.79 -4.03 -12.25
C HIS A 97 3.44 -4.64 -11.95
N ILE A 98 2.99 -4.49 -10.71
CA ILE A 98 1.63 -4.80 -10.29
C ILE A 98 0.97 -3.54 -9.72
N SER A 99 -0.34 -3.47 -9.87
CA SER A 99 -1.18 -2.45 -9.27
C SER A 99 -2.51 -3.09 -8.93
N PHE A 100 -2.76 -3.30 -7.64
CA PHE A 100 -3.98 -3.90 -7.13
C PHE A 100 -4.90 -2.84 -6.53
N SER A 101 -6.20 -3.05 -6.65
CA SER A 101 -7.22 -2.20 -6.02
C SER A 101 -8.39 -3.05 -5.53
N THR A 102 -8.67 -3.01 -4.24
CA THR A 102 -9.79 -3.75 -3.63
C THR A 102 -10.52 -2.94 -2.56
N THR A 103 -11.61 -3.47 -2.02
CA THR A 103 -12.29 -2.91 -0.85
C THR A 103 -11.43 -3.00 0.41
N LYS A 104 -11.87 -2.34 1.48
CA LYS A 104 -11.24 -2.46 2.79
C LYS A 104 -11.54 -3.84 3.38
N ILE A 105 -10.50 -4.65 3.55
CA ILE A 105 -10.57 -5.95 4.22
C ILE A 105 -10.25 -5.71 5.71
N GLY A 106 -11.21 -6.02 6.58
CA GLY A 106 -11.10 -5.84 8.03
C GLY A 106 -10.64 -7.10 8.76
N THR A 107 -11.11 -8.27 8.34
CA THR A 107 -10.84 -9.55 9.00
C THR A 107 -10.57 -10.68 8.01
N VAL A 108 -9.87 -11.72 8.45
CA VAL A 108 -9.62 -12.92 7.62
C VAL A 108 -10.93 -13.60 7.22
N SER A 109 -11.95 -13.60 8.08
CA SER A 109 -13.26 -14.19 7.78
C SER A 109 -14.03 -13.49 6.65
N GLU A 110 -13.64 -12.26 6.27
CA GLU A 110 -14.20 -11.59 5.10
C GLU A 110 -13.63 -12.14 3.79
N LEU A 111 -12.43 -12.74 3.83
CA LEU A 111 -11.80 -13.40 2.67
C LEU A 111 -12.49 -14.71 2.30
N ASP A 112 -13.03 -15.43 3.27
CA ASP A 112 -13.78 -16.67 3.01
C ASP A 112 -15.08 -16.43 2.20
N ARG A 113 -15.46 -15.16 2.01
CA ARG A 113 -16.68 -14.73 1.30
C ARG A 113 -16.39 -14.15 -0.08
N THR A 114 -15.11 -14.11 -0.47
CA THR A 114 -14.68 -13.64 -1.79
C THR A 114 -14.33 -14.87 -2.61
N GLU A 115 -15.14 -15.17 -3.62
CA GLU A 115 -15.01 -16.34 -4.50
C GLU A 115 -13.75 -16.32 -5.37
#